data_AF-A0A8C0XC99-F1
#
_entry.id   AF-A0A8C0XC99-F1
#
_cell.length_a   1.000
_cell.length_b   1.000
_cell.length_c   1.000
_cell.angle_alpha   90.00
_cell.angle_beta   90.00
_cell.angle_gamma   90.00
#
_symmetry.space_group_name_H-M   'P 1'
#
loop_
_entity.id
_entity.type
_entity.pdbx_description
1 polymer ?
#
loop_
_entity_poly.entity_id
_entity_poly.type
_entity_poly.pdbx_seq_one_letter_code
_entity_poly.pdbx_strand_id
1 'polypeptide(L)'
;MAAETLNFGPEWLRALSSGSSVASPPSSPAMPKYKLADYRYGREEMLALYVKENKVPEELQDKEFAAVLQEEPLQPLALEPLTEEEQVGQRELAFPSGRTRRRRGGQLETWGRTPERW
;
A
#
# COMPACT_ATOMS: atom_id res chain seq x y z
N MET A 1 18.20 36.91 0.49
CA MET A 1 17.10 36.00 0.88
C MET A 1 17.59 34.59 0.64
N ALA A 2 17.97 33.86 1.70
CA ALA A 2 18.44 32.49 1.60
C ALA A 2 17.23 31.54 1.60
N ALA A 3 17.24 30.54 0.72
CA ALA A 3 16.15 29.57 0.58
C ALA A 3 16.03 28.75 1.88
N GLU A 4 14.91 28.88 2.58
CA GLU A 4 14.54 27.98 3.67
C GLU A 4 14.38 26.57 3.08
N THR A 5 15.34 25.70 3.38
CA THR A 5 15.36 24.33 2.92
C THR A 5 14.17 23.58 3.53
N LEU A 6 13.21 23.22 2.69
CA LEU A 6 11.99 22.54 3.11
C LEU A 6 12.32 21.22 3.81
N ASN A 7 11.98 21.13 5.10
CA ASN A 7 12.22 19.99 6.00
C ASN A 7 11.26 18.81 5.73
N PHE A 8 11.16 18.37 4.47
CA PHE A 8 10.33 17.22 4.13
C PHE A 8 11.06 15.91 4.40
N GLY A 9 10.34 14.96 4.99
CA GLY A 9 10.77 13.57 5.13
C GLY A 9 11.50 13.22 6.42
N PRO A 10 11.67 11.91 6.70
CA PRO A 10 12.44 11.42 7.83
C PRO A 10 13.89 11.92 7.79
N GLU A 11 14.55 11.92 8.95
CA GLU A 11 15.85 12.57 9.14
C GLU A 11 16.96 12.06 8.20
N TRP A 12 16.92 10.79 7.82
CA TRP A 12 17.87 10.21 6.86
C TRP A 12 17.75 10.83 5.46
N LEU A 13 16.53 11.20 5.04
CA LEU A 13 16.29 11.90 3.77
C LEU A 13 16.80 13.34 3.81
N ARG A 14 16.65 14.01 4.96
CA ARG A 14 17.16 15.37 5.15
C ARG A 14 18.70 15.40 5.18
N ALA A 15 19.32 14.39 5.78
CA ALA A 15 20.77 14.26 5.86
C ALA A 15 21.43 14.07 4.47
N LEU A 16 20.74 13.43 3.52
CA LEU A 16 21.22 13.29 2.14
C LEU A 16 21.03 14.56 1.31
N SER A 17 19.97 15.33 1.58
CA SER A 17 19.65 16.55 0.82
C SER A 17 20.50 17.76 1.22
N SER A 18 21.08 17.76 2.44
CA SER A 18 21.86 18.88 2.97
C SER A 18 23.32 18.97 2.47
N GLY A 19 23.72 18.15 1.48
CA GLY A 19 24.99 18.32 0.76
C GLY A 19 26.26 18.06 1.57
N SER A 20 26.18 17.43 2.74
CA SER A 20 27.37 16.98 3.49
C SER A 20 27.79 15.59 3.01
N SER A 21 28.70 15.57 2.03
CA SER A 21 29.29 14.37 1.49
C SER A 21 30.28 13.74 2.49
N VAL A 22 29.81 12.90 3.41
CA VAL A 22 30.52 11.74 3.98
C VAL A 22 29.60 11.01 4.96
N ALA A 23 29.80 9.70 5.06
CA ALA A 23 29.13 8.73 5.93
C ALA A 23 27.81 8.18 5.39
N SER A 24 27.99 7.05 4.72
CA SER A 24 27.14 5.85 4.64
C SER A 24 25.86 5.84 5.49
N PRO A 25 24.80 5.11 5.05
CA PRO A 25 23.64 4.88 5.90
C PRO A 25 24.10 4.45 7.30
N PRO A 26 23.46 4.94 8.39
CA PRO A 26 23.83 4.51 9.73
C PRO A 26 23.86 2.99 9.75
N SER A 27 24.93 2.40 10.29
CA SER A 27 25.05 0.96 10.42
C SER A 27 23.76 0.47 11.07
N SER A 28 22.91 -0.20 10.27
CA SER A 28 21.68 -0.76 10.80
C SER A 28 22.08 -1.62 11.98
N PRO A 29 21.45 -1.47 13.16
CA PRO A 29 21.75 -2.33 14.29
C PRO A 29 21.75 -3.75 13.75
N ALA A 30 22.84 -4.49 13.95
CA ALA A 30 23.07 -5.78 13.33
C ALA A 30 21.95 -6.74 13.74
N MET A 31 20.86 -6.71 12.97
CA MET A 31 19.71 -7.54 13.17
C MET A 31 20.23 -8.97 13.06
N PRO A 32 19.94 -9.85 14.03
CA PRO A 32 20.19 -11.26 13.88
C PRO A 32 19.70 -11.66 12.49
N LYS A 33 20.55 -12.33 11.70
CA LYS A 33 20.16 -12.89 10.40
C LYS A 33 19.14 -13.99 10.71
N TYR A 34 17.89 -13.61 10.93
CA TYR A 34 16.81 -14.56 11.19
C TYR A 34 16.73 -15.47 9.98
N LYS A 35 16.82 -16.79 10.24
CA LYS A 35 16.73 -17.76 9.16
C LYS A 35 15.38 -17.56 8.49
N LEU A 36 15.45 -17.10 7.26
CA LEU A 36 14.34 -17.06 6.37
C LEU A 36 13.88 -18.53 6.15
N ALA A 37 12.58 -18.84 6.29
CA ALA A 37 11.92 -20.01 5.70
C ALA A 37 12.47 -20.33 4.30
N ASP A 38 12.70 -21.61 4.05
CA ASP A 38 13.48 -22.06 2.90
C ASP A 38 12.74 -21.85 1.55
N TYR A 39 11.41 -21.81 1.57
CA TYR A 39 10.58 -21.50 0.39
C TYR A 39 9.80 -20.19 0.61
N ARG A 40 10.28 -19.11 0.00
CA ARG A 40 9.55 -17.85 -0.10
C ARG A 40 9.51 -17.40 -1.54
N TYR A 41 8.33 -16.99 -1.96
CA TYR A 41 8.07 -16.45 -3.27
C TYR A 41 7.34 -15.12 -3.09
N GLY A 42 7.96 -14.02 -3.54
CA GLY A 42 7.32 -12.73 -3.64
C GLY A 42 6.23 -12.71 -4.72
N ARG A 43 5.49 -11.60 -4.82
CA ARG A 43 4.40 -11.44 -5.80
C ARG A 43 4.88 -11.72 -7.23
N GLU A 44 5.95 -11.06 -7.67
CA GLU A 44 6.46 -11.20 -9.04
C GLU A 44 7.01 -12.61 -9.31
N GLU A 45 7.63 -13.23 -8.29
CA GLU A 45 8.13 -14.61 -8.39
C GLU A 45 6.97 -15.60 -8.54
N MET A 46 5.89 -15.42 -7.78
CA MET A 46 4.67 -16.23 -7.91
C MET A 46 4.00 -16.07 -9.29
N LEU A 47 3.98 -14.86 -9.83
CA LEU A 47 3.42 -14.60 -11.17
C LEU A 47 4.30 -15.21 -12.26
N ALA A 48 5.62 -15.18 -12.09
CA ALA A 48 6.56 -15.80 -13.04
C ALA A 48 6.43 -17.34 -13.10
N LEU A 49 5.93 -17.97 -12.03
CA LEU A 49 5.67 -19.41 -11.98
C LEU A 49 4.34 -19.82 -12.63
N TYR A 50 3.49 -18.87 -13.06
CA TYR A 50 2.20 -19.18 -13.68
C TYR A 50 2.37 -19.82 -15.06
N VAL A 51 1.65 -20.92 -15.30
CA VAL A 51 1.60 -21.63 -16.59
C VAL A 51 0.14 -21.63 -17.07
N LYS A 52 -0.10 -21.04 -18.25
CA LYS A 52 -1.44 -20.85 -18.82
C LYS A 52 -2.16 -22.15 -19.14
N GLU A 53 -1.43 -23.19 -19.53
CA GLU A 53 -1.96 -24.47 -19.99
C GLU A 53 -2.08 -25.49 -18.85
N ASN A 54 -2.61 -25.05 -17.70
CA ASN A 54 -2.74 -25.94 -16.55
C ASN A 54 -4.03 -26.76 -16.65
N LYS A 55 -3.91 -28.08 -16.50
CA LYS A 55 -5.07 -28.97 -16.49
C LYS A 55 -5.88 -28.75 -15.21
N VAL A 56 -7.20 -28.83 -15.32
CA VAL A 56 -8.09 -28.76 -14.16
C VAL A 56 -7.79 -29.96 -13.24
N PRO A 57 -7.42 -29.73 -11.96
CA PRO A 57 -7.24 -30.79 -10.98
C PRO A 57 -8.51 -31.66 -10.85
N GLU A 58 -8.35 -32.97 -10.70
CA GLU A 58 -9.47 -33.92 -10.63
C GLU A 58 -10.41 -33.61 -9.46
N GLU A 59 -9.87 -33.05 -8.38
CA GLU A 59 -10.61 -32.65 -7.18
C GLU A 59 -11.62 -31.54 -7.45
N LEU A 60 -11.35 -30.66 -8.44
CA LEU A 60 -12.26 -29.57 -8.81
C LEU A 60 -13.31 -29.99 -9.85
N GLN A 61 -13.21 -31.20 -10.40
CA GLN A 61 -14.19 -31.73 -11.37
C GLN A 61 -15.44 -32.30 -10.68
N ASP A 62 -15.47 -32.34 -9.35
CA ASP A 62 -16.65 -32.76 -8.61
C ASP A 62 -17.83 -31.80 -8.84
N LYS A 63 -19.03 -32.36 -8.90
CA LYS A 63 -20.28 -31.63 -9.13
C LYS A 63 -20.57 -30.61 -8.03
N GLU A 64 -20.02 -30.83 -6.84
CA GLU A 64 -20.09 -29.88 -5.72
C GLU A 64 -19.42 -28.54 -6.05
N PHE A 65 -18.38 -28.55 -6.89
CA PHE A 65 -17.63 -27.37 -7.29
C PHE A 65 -18.05 -26.80 -8.65
N ALA A 66 -19.06 -27.36 -9.31
CA ALA A 66 -19.50 -26.93 -10.63
C ALA A 66 -19.87 -25.43 -10.71
N ALA A 67 -20.30 -24.82 -9.60
CA ALA A 67 -20.62 -23.38 -9.55
C ALA A 67 -19.39 -22.47 -9.47
N VAL A 68 -18.24 -22.98 -9.01
CA VAL A 68 -16.98 -22.23 -8.87
C VAL A 68 -15.92 -22.66 -9.87
N LEU A 69 -16.14 -23.81 -10.53
CA LEU A 69 -15.27 -24.32 -11.56
C LEU A 69 -15.34 -23.41 -12.78
N GLN A 70 -14.19 -22.86 -13.13
CA GLN A 70 -14.00 -22.18 -14.40
C GLN A 70 -13.41 -23.19 -15.40
N GLU A 71 -14.13 -23.44 -16.50
CA GLU A 71 -13.70 -24.40 -17.53
C GLU A 71 -12.43 -23.92 -18.26
N GLU A 72 -12.32 -22.62 -18.52
CA GLU A 72 -11.17 -22.00 -19.16
C GLU A 72 -10.23 -21.37 -18.12
N PRO A 73 -8.93 -21.75 -18.06
CA PRO A 73 -8.01 -21.18 -17.09
C PRO A 73 -7.82 -19.68 -17.34
N LEU A 74 -8.24 -18.85 -16.39
CA LEU A 74 -8.04 -17.41 -16.41
C LEU A 74 -6.61 -17.07 -15.98
N GLN A 75 -6.04 -16.01 -16.57
CA GLN A 75 -4.76 -15.49 -16.15
C GLN A 75 -4.88 -14.74 -14.82
N PRO A 76 -3.79 -14.63 -14.04
CA PRO A 76 -3.82 -13.83 -12.82
C PRO A 76 -4.19 -12.37 -13.13
N LEU A 77 -5.21 -11.84 -12.45
CA LEU A 77 -5.68 -10.44 -12.60
C LEU A 77 -4.57 -9.40 -12.41
N ALA A 78 -3.51 -9.78 -11.69
CA ALA A 78 -2.29 -8.99 -11.54
C ALA A 78 -1.58 -8.62 -12.86
N LEU A 79 -1.81 -9.39 -13.92
CA LEU A 79 -1.28 -9.18 -15.27
C LEU A 79 -2.23 -8.36 -16.14
N GLU A 80 -3.49 -8.24 -15.72
CA GLU A 80 -4.51 -7.49 -16.43
C GLU A 80 -4.54 -6.04 -15.95
N PRO A 81 -4.62 -5.06 -16.88
CA PRO A 81 -4.84 -3.69 -16.49
C PRO A 81 -6.25 -3.53 -15.92
N LEU A 82 -6.38 -2.72 -14.87
CA LEU A 82 -7.67 -2.43 -14.24
C LEU A 82 -8.66 -1.81 -15.23
N THR A 83 -9.89 -2.29 -15.20
CA THR A 83 -11.01 -1.68 -15.92
C THR A 83 -11.40 -0.33 -15.29
N GLU A 84 -12.12 0.52 -16.03
CA GLU A 84 -12.49 1.86 -15.55
C GLU A 84 -13.35 1.80 -14.28
N GLU A 85 -14.27 0.85 -14.21
CA GLU A 85 -15.14 0.58 -13.05
C GLU A 85 -14.36 0.13 -11.81
N GLU A 86 -13.38 -0.75 -11.96
CA GLU A 86 -12.49 -1.14 -10.86
C GLU A 86 -11.56 0.01 -10.43
N GLN A 87 -11.10 0.84 -11.37
CA GLN A 87 -10.28 2.03 -11.03
C GLN A 87 -11.07 3.02 -10.18
N VAL A 88 -12.34 3.28 -10.52
CA VAL A 88 -13.21 4.17 -9.75
C VAL A 88 -13.47 3.59 -8.36
N GLY A 89 -13.81 2.29 -8.26
CA GLY A 89 -14.03 1.62 -6.98
C GLY A 89 -12.78 1.59 -6.09
N GLN A 90 -11.60 1.27 -6.64
CA GLN A 90 -10.35 1.27 -5.89
C GLN A 90 -9.96 2.65 -5.40
N ARG A 91 -10.19 3.70 -6.21
CA ARG A 91 -9.93 5.09 -5.83
C ARG A 91 -10.86 5.55 -4.71
N GLU A 92 -12.12 5.12 -4.73
CA GLU A 92 -13.10 5.42 -3.68
C GLU A 92 -12.73 4.75 -2.35
N LEU A 93 -12.21 3.52 -2.39
CA LEU A 93 -11.68 2.83 -1.21
C LEU A 93 -10.36 3.42 -0.71
N ALA A 94 -9.49 3.87 -1.61
CA ALA A 94 -8.20 4.49 -1.27
C ALA A 94 -8.35 5.93 -0.72
N PHE A 95 -9.43 6.60 -1.08
CA PHE A 95 -9.76 7.95 -0.63
C PHE A 95 -11.24 8.02 -0.27
N PRO A 96 -11.63 7.57 0.94
CA PRO A 96 -12.99 7.79 1.41
C PRO A 96 -13.25 9.30 1.36
N SER A 97 -14.27 9.68 0.59
CA SER A 97 -14.68 11.06 0.36
C SER A 97 -15.07 11.70 1.70
N GLY A 98 -14.06 12.25 2.38
CA GLY A 98 -14.14 12.80 3.72
C GLY A 98 -13.08 13.86 3.95
N ARG A 99 -12.60 14.52 2.88
CA ARG A 99 -11.85 15.76 3.01
C ARG A 99 -12.82 16.92 2.96
N THR A 100 -13.34 17.30 4.13
CA THR A 100 -13.80 18.67 4.35
C THR A 100 -12.63 19.60 4.00
N ARG A 101 -12.76 20.28 2.86
CA ARG A 101 -11.90 21.37 2.44
C ARG A 101 -12.08 22.49 3.47
N ARG A 102 -11.32 22.46 4.57
CA ARG A 102 -11.28 23.54 5.56
C ARG A 102 -10.69 24.77 4.88
N ARG A 103 -11.59 25.61 4.36
CA ARG A 103 -11.30 26.92 3.79
C ARG A 103 -10.64 27.77 4.89
N ARG A 104 -9.50 28.36 4.54
CA ARG A 104 -8.82 29.39 5.32
C ARG A 104 -9.79 30.57 5.54
N GLY A 105 -9.96 31.01 6.79
CA GLY A 105 -10.59 32.29 7.14
C GLY A 105 -11.81 32.15 8.07
N GLY A 106 -11.67 32.58 9.33
CA GLY A 106 -12.78 32.72 10.27
C GLY A 106 -12.39 32.41 11.71
N GLN A 107 -11.89 33.44 12.41
CA GLN A 107 -12.05 33.75 13.84
C GLN A 107 -12.49 32.60 14.77
N LEU A 108 -11.60 32.17 15.67
CA LEU A 108 -11.98 31.35 16.83
C LEU A 108 -12.82 32.21 17.77
N GLU A 109 -14.15 32.08 17.71
CA GLU A 109 -14.99 32.46 18.83
C GLU A 109 -14.84 31.38 19.92
N THR A 110 -14.27 31.81 21.05
CA THR A 110 -14.22 31.04 22.29
C THR A 110 -15.64 30.85 22.78
N TRP A 111 -16.23 29.69 22.50
CA TRP A 111 -17.50 29.32 23.10
C TRP A 111 -17.28 29.02 24.58
N GLY A 112 -17.57 30.01 25.42
CA GLY A 112 -17.87 29.79 26.82
C GLY A 112 -19.03 28.80 26.93
N ARG A 113 -18.77 27.69 27.62
CA ARG A 113 -19.80 26.83 28.16
C ARG A 113 -19.24 26.17 29.43
N THR A 114 -19.38 26.85 30.56
CA THR A 114 -19.58 26.16 31.84
C THR A 114 -20.91 25.41 31.76
N PRO A 115 -21.02 24.25 32.42
CA PRO A 115 -21.70 24.21 33.74
C PRO A 115 -20.98 23.30 34.77
N GLU A 116 -20.91 23.74 36.03
CA GLU A 116 -21.59 23.15 37.23
C GLU A 116 -21.15 21.71 37.55
N ARG A 117 -20.39 21.42 38.62
CA ARG A 117 -20.61 21.57 40.09
C ARG A 117 -21.73 20.66 40.63
N TRP A 118 -21.28 19.63 41.35
CA TRP A 118 -21.96 18.58 42.13
C TRP A 118 -22.57 17.43 41.35
#